data_AF-A0A8J7N5G5-F1
#
_entry.id   AF-A0A8J7N5G5-F1
#
_cell.length_a   1.000
_cell.length_b   1.000
_cell.length_c   1.000
_cell.angle_alpha   90.00
_cell.angle_beta   90.00
_cell.angle_gamma   90.00
#
_symmetry.space_group_name_H-M   'P 1'
#
loop_
_entity.id
_entity.type
_entity.pdbx_description
1 polymer ?
#
loop_
_entity_poly.entity_id
_entity_poly.type
_entity_poly.pdbx_seq_one_letter_code
_entity_poly.pdbx_strand_id
1 'polypeptide(L)'
;MKYLGWIIVVALAAVLGVFAIHNHQAISLDLWPLPVGEVKVAAFVLVLVAAFVGFVLGGLCAWIGGAAARRASREKARALSATRRELEETRARLPAPPARA
;
A
#
# COMPACT_ATOMS: atom_id res chain seq x y z
N MET A 1 -6.23 8.21 -7.15
CA MET A 1 -5.39 7.55 -6.13
C MET A 1 -4.07 6.98 -6.66
N LYS A 2 -4.01 6.34 -7.85
CA LYS A 2 -2.76 5.72 -8.35
C LYS A 2 -1.61 6.71 -8.60
N TYR A 3 -1.92 7.92 -9.10
CA TYR A 3 -0.92 8.93 -9.42
C TYR A 3 -0.22 9.52 -8.19
N LEU A 4 -0.92 9.64 -7.06
CA LEU A 4 -0.34 10.18 -5.82
C LEU A 4 0.76 9.28 -5.26
N GLY A 5 0.56 7.95 -5.33
CA GLY A 5 1.60 6.99 -4.95
C GLY A 5 2.83 7.07 -5.84
N TRP A 6 2.63 7.30 -7.15
CA TRP A 6 3.74 7.45 -8.10
C TRP A 6 4.56 8.72 -7.83
N ILE A 7 3.91 9.83 -7.47
CA ILE A 7 4.60 11.07 -7.09
C ILE A 7 5.50 10.83 -5.86
N ILE A 8 4.99 10.14 -4.84
CA ILE A 8 5.77 9.83 -3.63
C ILE A 8 6.97 8.93 -3.95
N VAL A 9 6.78 7.90 -4.79
CA VAL A 9 7.85 6.99 -5.21
C VAL A 9 8.93 7.74 -5.99
N VAL A 10 8.54 8.58 -6.94
CA VAL A 10 9.50 9.37 -7.73
C VAL A 10 10.26 10.37 -6.86
N ALA A 11 9.57 11.07 -5.95
CA ALA A 11 10.21 12.00 -5.02
C ALA A 11 11.22 11.28 -4.12
N LEU A 12 10.85 10.12 -3.57
CA LEU A 12 11.73 9.31 -2.75
C LEU A 12 12.94 8.82 -3.55
N ALA A 13 12.73 8.32 -4.77
CA ALA A 13 13.80 7.87 -5.66
C ALA A 13 14.76 9.02 -6.01
N ALA A 14 14.25 10.23 -6.23
CA ALA A 14 15.08 11.41 -6.49
C ALA A 14 15.95 11.76 -5.28
N VAL A 15 15.38 11.78 -4.06
CA VAL A 15 16.13 12.05 -2.82
C VAL A 15 17.23 11.01 -2.61
N LEU A 16 16.90 9.72 -2.78
CA LEU A 16 17.86 8.62 -2.66
C LEU A 16 18.97 8.72 -3.72
N GLY A 17 18.62 9.08 -4.96
CA GLY A 17 19.59 9.27 -6.04
C GLY A 17 20.57 10.40 -5.77
N VAL A 18 20.07 11.56 -5.31
CA VAL A 18 20.93 12.70 -4.95
C VAL A 18 21.84 12.35 -3.77
N PHE A 19 21.32 11.66 -2.76
CA PHE A 19 22.11 11.16 -1.65
C PHE A 19 23.21 10.21 -2.14
N ALA A 20 22.89 9.31 -3.07
CA ALA A 20 23.84 8.34 -3.59
C ALA A 20 25.00 8.96 -4.37
N ILE A 21 24.72 9.98 -5.19
CA ILE A 21 25.73 10.70 -5.95
C ILE A 21 26.72 11.40 -5.01
N HIS A 22 26.22 12.07 -3.97
CA HIS A 22 27.05 12.84 -3.04
C HIS A 22 27.76 11.95 -1.99
N ASN A 23 27.15 10.82 -1.62
CA ASN A 23 27.63 9.95 -0.54
C ASN A 23 28.13 8.59 -1.10
N HIS A 24 28.98 8.66 -2.14
CA HIS A 24 29.64 7.51 -2.76
C HIS A 24 30.93 7.09 -2.02
N GLN A 25 31.37 7.89 -1.05
CA GLN A 25 32.58 7.63 -0.28
C GLN A 25 32.45 6.30 0.49
N ALA A 26 33.49 5.47 0.43
CA ALA A 26 33.53 4.18 1.11
C ALA A 26 33.74 4.41 2.62
N ILE A 27 32.78 3.98 3.43
CA ILE A 27 32.85 4.03 4.89
C ILE A 27 33.18 2.62 5.38
N SER A 28 34.09 2.51 6.36
CA SER A 28 34.30 1.25 7.09
C SER A 28 33.10 1.00 8.01
N LEU A 29 32.37 -0.08 7.76
CA LEU A 29 31.32 -0.55 8.62
C LEU A 29 31.81 -1.77 9.39
N ASP A 30 31.78 -1.65 10.71
CA ASP A 30 31.99 -2.78 11.62
C ASP A 30 30.63 -3.40 11.93
N LEU A 31 30.37 -4.57 11.35
CA LEU A 31 29.09 -5.29 11.46
C LEU A 31 29.06 -6.16 12.71
N TRP A 32 29.32 -5.59 13.88
CA TRP A 32 29.12 -6.30 15.15
C TRP A 32 27.63 -6.69 15.30
N PRO A 33 27.23 -7.95 15.57
CA PRO A 33 27.98 -9.14 16.01
C PRO A 33 28.29 -10.19 14.91
N LEU A 34 28.15 -9.86 13.63
CA LEU A 34 28.48 -10.78 12.52
C LEU A 34 30.02 -10.90 12.37
N PRO A 35 30.59 -12.11 12.25
CA PRO A 35 32.03 -12.33 12.13
C PRO A 35 32.51 -12.13 10.68
N VAL A 36 32.19 -10.97 10.09
CA VAL A 36 32.52 -10.63 8.69
C VAL A 36 33.67 -9.62 8.56
N GLY A 37 34.18 -9.09 9.68
CA GLY A 37 35.23 -8.06 9.71
C GLY A 37 34.74 -6.69 9.25
N GLU A 38 35.66 -5.71 9.16
CA GLU A 38 35.34 -4.38 8.61
C GLU A 38 35.01 -4.48 7.12
N VAL A 39 33.78 -4.13 6.76
CA VAL A 39 33.33 -4.09 5.37
C VAL A 39 33.32 -2.65 4.91
N LYS A 40 34.09 -2.34 3.86
CA LYS A 40 34.04 -1.03 3.19
C LYS A 40 32.90 -1.02 2.19
N VAL A 41 31.83 -0.31 2.50
CA VAL A 41 30.72 -0.04 1.58
C VAL A 41 30.46 1.45 1.49
N ALA A 42 30.01 1.88 0.32
CA ALA A 42 29.61 3.27 0.14
C ALA A 42 28.36 3.57 0.97
N ALA A 43 28.33 4.74 1.61
CA ALA A 43 27.27 5.13 2.53
C ALA A 43 25.86 5.01 1.93
N PHE A 44 25.75 5.30 0.63
CA PHE A 44 24.48 5.21 -0.09
C PHE A 44 23.87 3.81 -0.11
N VAL A 45 24.69 2.76 -0.08
CA VAL A 45 24.24 1.36 -0.11
C VAL A 45 23.37 1.08 1.11
N LEU A 46 23.77 1.59 2.27
CA LEU A 46 23.06 1.36 3.53
C LEU A 46 21.68 2.02 3.51
N VAL A 47 21.60 3.25 3.01
CA VAL A 47 20.34 3.99 2.85
C VAL A 47 19.45 3.34 1.79
N LEU A 48 20.01 2.89 0.66
CA LEU A 48 19.26 2.18 -0.38
C LEU A 48 18.65 0.89 0.15
N VAL A 49 19.43 0.09 0.88
CA VAL A 49 18.96 -1.17 1.47
C VAL A 49 17.87 -0.89 2.50
N ALA A 50 18.05 0.07 3.40
CA ALA A 50 17.03 0.45 4.37
C ALA A 50 15.73 0.92 3.69
N ALA A 51 15.85 1.77 2.66
CA ALA A 51 14.71 2.23 1.88
C ALA A 51 14.00 1.07 1.14
N PHE A 52 14.77 0.15 0.56
CA PHE A 52 14.24 -1.03 -0.10
C PHE A 52 13.49 -1.94 0.87
N VAL A 53 14.05 -2.20 2.04
CA VAL A 53 13.37 -2.97 3.10
C VAL A 53 12.08 -2.28 3.52
N GLY A 54 12.11 -0.96 3.75
CA GLY A 54 10.92 -0.17 4.05
C GLY A 54 9.85 -0.25 2.95
N PHE A 55 10.25 -0.20 1.68
CA PHE A 55 9.36 -0.33 0.53
C PHE A 55 8.71 -1.72 0.48
N VAL A 56 9.49 -2.79 0.66
CA VAL A 56 8.98 -4.17 0.66
C VAL A 56 7.97 -4.36 1.80
N LEU A 57 8.31 -3.90 3.01
CA LEU A 57 7.41 -3.98 4.17
C LEU A 57 6.14 -3.15 3.96
N GLY A 58 6.27 -1.92 3.46
CA GLY A 58 5.12 -1.07 3.14
C GLY A 58 4.21 -1.68 2.08
N GLY A 59 4.80 -2.25 1.03
CA GLY A 59 4.07 -2.99 -0.01
C GLY A 59 3.36 -4.22 0.55
N LEU A 60 4.00 -4.98 1.44
CA LEU A 60 3.43 -6.15 2.09
C LEU A 60 2.26 -5.77 3.01
N CYS A 61 2.43 -4.73 3.83
CA CYS A 61 1.36 -4.16 4.66
C CYS A 61 0.16 -3.70 3.81
N ALA A 62 0.42 -3.00 2.70
CA ALA A 62 -0.62 -2.57 1.78
C ALA A 62 -1.32 -3.76 1.10
N TRP A 63 -0.59 -4.82 0.77
CA TRP A 63 -1.15 -6.05 0.22
C TRP A 63 -2.09 -6.72 1.23
N ILE A 64 -1.64 -6.91 2.48
CA ILE A 64 -2.41 -7.57 3.53
C ILE A 64 -3.66 -6.74 3.88
N GLY A 65 -3.51 -5.43 4.08
CA GLY A 65 -4.65 -4.53 4.34
C GLY A 65 -5.62 -4.47 3.16
N GLY A 66 -5.10 -4.49 1.93
CA GLY A 66 -5.90 -4.58 0.71
C GLY A 66 -6.64 -5.90 0.55
N ALA A 67 -6.10 -7.01 1.05
CA ALA A 67 -6.75 -8.32 0.99
C ALA A 67 -8.02 -8.37 1.86
N ALA A 68 -7.97 -7.79 3.07
CA ALA A 68 -9.14 -7.64 3.93
C ALA A 68 -10.20 -6.71 3.29
N ALA A 69 -9.77 -5.58 2.71
CA ALA A 69 -10.66 -4.65 2.01
C ALA A 69 -11.37 -5.31 0.80
N ARG A 70 -10.67 -6.18 0.06
CA ARG A 70 -11.27 -6.95 -1.06
C ARG A 70 -12.27 -8.01 -0.58
N ARG A 71 -12.09 -8.61 0.60
CA ARG A 71 -13.08 -9.53 1.19
C ARG A 71 -14.32 -8.77 1.63
N ALA A 72 -14.14 -7.66 2.36
CA ALA A 72 -15.23 -6.80 2.81
C ALA A 72 -16.03 -6.20 1.64
N SER A 73 -15.39 -5.87 0.51
CA SER A 73 -16.12 -5.36 -0.66
C SER A 73 -17.05 -6.41 -1.26
N ARG A 74 -16.67 -7.69 -1.24
CA ARG A 74 -17.49 -8.80 -1.74
C ARG A 74 -18.68 -9.09 -0.83
N GLU A 75 -18.49 -9.06 0.48
CA GLU A 75 -19.58 -9.23 1.44
C GLU A 75 -20.59 -8.07 1.37
N LYS A 76 -20.10 -6.83 1.32
CA LYS A 76 -20.97 -5.65 1.15
C LYS A 76 -21.77 -5.70 -0.16
N ALA A 77 -21.16 -6.16 -1.25
CA ALA A 77 -21.86 -6.34 -2.52
C ALA A 77 -22.98 -7.39 -2.44
N ARG A 78 -22.76 -8.51 -1.73
CA ARG A 78 -23.79 -9.53 -1.49
C ARG A 78 -24.92 -9.00 -0.63
N ALA A 79 -24.60 -8.32 0.48
CA ALA A 79 -25.59 -7.72 1.36
C ALA A 79 -26.47 -6.70 0.62
N LEU A 80 -25.87 -5.81 -0.18
CA LEU A 80 -26.60 -4.87 -1.04
C LEU A 80 -27.57 -5.56 -2.01
N SER A 81 -27.14 -6.68 -2.62
CA SER A 81 -28.00 -7.43 -3.54
C SER A 81 -29.19 -8.11 -2.84
N ALA A 82 -28.98 -8.60 -1.61
CA ALA A 82 -30.04 -9.19 -0.80
C ALA A 82 -31.05 -8.12 -0.36
N THR A 83 -30.58 -7.00 0.17
CA THR A 83 -31.44 -5.88 0.59
C THR A 83 -32.22 -5.29 -0.59
N ARG A 84 -31.62 -5.22 -1.79
CA ARG A 84 -32.35 -4.78 -3.00
C ARG A 84 -33.49 -5.71 -3.37
N ARG A 85 -33.29 -7.03 -3.29
CA ARG A 85 -34.34 -8.02 -3.57
C ARG A 85 -35.49 -7.92 -2.58
N GLU A 86 -35.18 -7.80 -1.28
CA GLU A 86 -36.21 -7.61 -0.25
C GLU A 86 -37.01 -6.32 -0.45
N LEU A 87 -36.36 -5.23 -0.87
CA LEU A 87 -37.03 -3.98 -1.23
C LEU A 87 -37.93 -4.15 -2.46
N GLU A 88 -37.48 -4.85 -3.50
CA GLU A 88 -38.28 -5.13 -4.69
C GLU A 88 -39.49 -6.01 -4.38
N GLU A 89 -39.31 -7.06 -3.57
CA GLU A 89 -40.38 -7.94 -3.11
C GLU A 89 -41.40 -7.21 -2.23
N THR A 90 -40.93 -6.38 -1.30
CA THR A 90 -41.81 -5.57 -0.44
C THR A 90 -42.58 -4.54 -1.28
N ARG A 91 -41.92 -3.92 -2.26
CA ARG A 91 -42.55 -2.96 -3.17
C ARG A 91 -43.56 -3.62 -4.10
N ALA A 92 -43.34 -4.87 -4.50
CA ALA A 92 -44.27 -5.66 -5.31
C ALA A 92 -45.49 -6.13 -4.49
N ARG A 93 -45.35 -6.31 -3.17
CA ARG A 93 -46.45 -6.66 -2.26
C ARG A 93 -47.30 -5.46 -1.83
N LEU A 94 -46.75 -4.25 -1.89
CA LEU A 94 -47.50 -3.03 -1.60
C LEU A 94 -48.39 -2.67 -2.81
N PRO A 95 -49.69 -2.40 -2.62
CA PRO A 95 -50.54 -1.89 -3.69
C PRO A 95 -50.01 -0.54 -4.17
N ALA A 96 -50.14 -0.27 -5.48
CA ALA A 96 -49.68 0.98 -6.09
C ALA A 96 -50.23 2.17 -5.29
N PRO A 97 -49.38 3.15 -4.91
CA PRO A 97 -49.82 4.33 -4.17
C PRO A 97 -50.98 4.99 -4.93
N PRO A 98 -52.08 5.39 -4.24
CA PRO A 98 -53.15 6.09 -4.91
C PRO A 98 -52.57 7.33 -5.58
N ALA A 99 -52.80 7.44 -6.89
CA ALA A 99 -52.39 8.61 -7.67
C ALA A 99 -52.95 9.85 -6.97
N ARG A 100 -52.05 10.69 -6.45
CA ARG A 100 -52.45 11.97 -5.86
C ARG A 100 -53.03 12.81 -6.99
N ALA A 101 -54.35 13.00 -6.94
CA ALA A 101 -55.10 13.94 -7.77
C ALA A 101 -54.75 15.39 -7.39
#